data_AF-A0AAV3XS84-F1
#
_entry.id   AF-A0AAV3XS84-F1
#
_cell.length_a   1.000
_cell.length_b   1.000
_cell.length_c   1.000
_cell.angle_alpha   90.00
_cell.angle_beta   90.00
_cell.angle_gamma   90.00
#
_symmetry.space_group_name_H-M   'P 1'
#
loop_
_entity.id
_entity.type
_entity.pdbx_description
1 polymer ?
#
loop_
_entity_poly.entity_id
_entity_poly.type
_entity_poly.pdbx_seq_one_letter_code
_entity_poly.pdbx_strand_id
1 'polypeptide(L)' 'MTSTSVRLFSQEEYHCMTEAGILDPDERVELLEGQINQKETILNEEATLFMLAFPEIEVQIARLFP' A
#
# COMPACT_ATOMS: atom_id res chain seq x y z
N MET A 1 -6.65 -29.18 -21.19
CA MET A 1 -6.47 -27.83 -20.63
C MET A 1 -6.41 -27.96 -19.13
N THR A 2 -5.25 -27.78 -18.51
CA THR A 2 -5.10 -27.75 -17.05
C THR A 2 -5.63 -26.42 -16.53
N SER A 3 -6.65 -26.45 -15.68
CA SER A 3 -7.16 -25.25 -15.01
C SER A 3 -6.26 -24.90 -13.83
N THR A 4 -5.62 -23.73 -13.86
CA THR A 4 -4.83 -23.23 -12.73
C THR A 4 -5.76 -22.49 -11.77
N SER A 5 -5.91 -23.01 -10.55
CA SER A 5 -6.68 -22.35 -9.48
C SER A 5 -5.79 -21.37 -8.73
N VAL A 6 -6.25 -20.13 -8.53
CA VAL A 6 -5.54 -19.13 -7.71
C VAL A 6 -5.84 -19.42 -6.24
N ARG A 7 -4.80 -19.50 -5.41
CA ARG A 7 -4.89 -19.63 -3.95
C ARG A 7 -4.59 -18.28 -3.31
N LEU A 8 -5.38 -17.89 -2.32
CA LEU A 8 -5.18 -16.69 -1.52
C LEU A 8 -4.17 -16.95 -0.38
N PHE A 9 -3.37 -15.94 -0.07
CA PHE A 9 -2.38 -15.95 1.00
C PHE A 9 -3.00 -15.62 2.36
N SER A 10 -2.45 -16.21 3.43
CA SER A 10 -2.73 -15.80 4.81
C SER A 10 -1.77 -14.70 5.28
N GLN A 11 -2.10 -14.08 6.41
CA GLN A 11 -1.23 -13.10 7.05
C GLN A 11 0.10 -13.72 7.48
N GLU A 12 0.09 -14.94 8.02
CA GLU A 12 1.31 -15.65 8.40
C GLU A 12 2.23 -15.89 7.19
N GLU A 13 1.65 -16.26 6.04
CA GLU A 13 2.43 -16.47 4.81
C GLU A 13 3.07 -15.17 4.31
N TYR A 14 2.35 -14.05 4.36
CA TYR A 14 2.90 -12.73 4.05
C TYR A 14 4.08 -12.36 4.95
N HIS A 15 3.96 -12.58 6.27
CA HIS A 15 5.06 -12.35 7.21
C HIS A 15 6.26 -13.25 6.93
N CYS A 16 6.02 -14.56 6.71
CA CYS A 16 7.07 -15.50 6.34
C CYS A 16 7.79 -15.07 5.05
N MET A 17 7.07 -14.59 4.04
CA MET A 17 7.68 -14.11 2.78
C MET A 17 8.55 -12.87 3.01
N THR A 18 8.12 -11.98 3.90
CA THR A 18 8.89 -10.78 4.28
C THR A 18 10.17 -11.18 5.03
N GLU A 19 10.06 -12.05 6.03
CA GLU A 19 11.20 -12.52 6.84
C GLU A 19 12.20 -13.34 6.00
N ALA A 20 11.71 -14.11 5.03
CA ALA A 20 12.53 -14.86 4.10
C ALA A 20 13.20 -13.98 3.01
N GLY A 21 12.86 -12.69 2.93
CA GLY A 21 13.37 -11.77 1.92
C GLY A 21 12.84 -12.04 0.50
N ILE A 22 11.69 -12.71 0.38
CA ILE A 22 10.99 -12.90 -0.90
C ILE A 22 10.33 -11.58 -1.33
N LEU A 23 9.80 -10.83 -0.36
CA LEU A 23 9.33 -9.47 -0.55
C LEU A 23 10.48 -8.53 -0.17
N ASP A 24 10.84 -7.64 -1.09
CA ASP A 24 11.87 -6.63 -0.82
C ASP A 24 11.31 -5.63 0.20
N PRO A 25 12.03 -5.33 1.31
CA PRO A 25 11.55 -4.41 2.33
C PRO A 25 11.34 -2.97 1.83
N ASP A 26 11.99 -2.57 0.74
CA ASP A 26 11.78 -1.28 0.09
C ASP A 26 10.62 -1.33 -0.93
N GLU A 27 10.17 -2.53 -1.32
CA GLU A 27 8.99 -2.71 -2.15
C GLU A 27 7.74 -2.42 -1.33
N ARG A 28 7.00 -1.38 -1.74
CA ARG A 28 5.75 -1.00 -1.08
C ARG A 28 4.63 -1.94 -1.50
N VAL A 29 4.55 -3.10 -0.87
CA VAL A 29 3.44 -4.05 -1.04
C VAL A 29 2.57 -4.14 0.20
N GLU A 30 1.33 -4.60 0.01
CA GLU A 30 0.39 -4.89 1.10
C GLU A 30 -0.47 -6.12 0.79
N LEU A 31 -0.83 -6.86 1.85
CA LEU A 31 -1.76 -7.99 1.77
C LEU A 31 -3.21 -7.49 1.90
N LEU A 32 -3.96 -7.52 0.80
CA LEU A 32 -5.37 -7.16 0.74
C LEU A 32 -6.18 -8.33 0.19
N GLU A 33 -7.20 -8.77 0.93
CA GLU A 33 -8.08 -9.90 0.56
C GLU A 33 -7.31 -11.17 0.13
N GLY A 34 -6.16 -11.42 0.78
CA GLY A 34 -5.31 -12.58 0.50
C GLY A 34 -4.47 -12.46 -0.79
N GLN A 35 -4.35 -11.26 -1.34
CA GLN A 35 -3.50 -10.94 -2.49
C GLN A 35 -2.45 -9.91 -2.09
N ILE A 36 -1.24 -10.07 -2.63
CA ILE A 36 -0.16 -9.10 -2.45
C ILE A 36 -0.26 -8.09 -3.57
N ASN A 37 -0.55 -6.83 -3.24
CA ASN A 37 -0.73 -5.74 -4.18
C ASN A 37 0.32 -4.66 -3.94
N GLN A 38 0.62 -3.87 -4.99
CA GLN A 38 1.39 -2.65 -4.81
C GLN A 38 0.57 -1.62 -4.04
N LYS A 39 1.22 -0.97 -3.08
CA LYS A 39 0.60 0.02 -2.23
C LYS A 39 0.52 1.36 -2.96
N GLU A 40 -0.67 1.72 -3.37
CA GLU A 40 -0.99 3.04 -3.91
C GLU A 40 -1.80 3.84 -2.89
N THR A 41 -1.53 5.14 -2.79
CA THR A 41 -2.33 6.07 -1.98
C THR A 41 -2.93 7.08 -2.92
N ILE A 42 -4.24 6.97 -3.13
CA ILE A 42 -5.01 7.90 -3.95
C ILE A 42 -5.70 8.89 -3.02
N LEU A 43 -5.34 10.16 -3.15
CA LEU A 43 -5.98 11.25 -2.41
C LEU A 43 -7.07 11.85 -3.29
N ASN A 44 -8.24 12.14 -2.70
CA ASN A 44 -9.29 12.88 -3.37
C ASN A 44 -9.05 14.40 -3.25
N GLU A 45 -9.85 15.19 -3.97
CA GLU A 45 -9.71 16.65 -4.03
C GLU A 45 -10.04 17.37 -2.71
N GLU A 46 -10.88 16.76 -1.88
CA GLU A 46 -11.28 17.29 -0.57
C GLU A 46 -10.32 16.88 0.56
N ALA A 47 -9.31 16.05 0.27
CA ALA A 47 -8.37 15.60 1.28
C ALA A 47 -7.52 16.78 1.79
N THR A 48 -7.35 16.83 3.11
CA THR A 48 -6.43 17.73 3.81
C THR A 48 -5.25 16.91 4.33
N LEU A 49 -4.03 17.30 3.98
CA LEU A 49 -2.80 16.74 4.56
C LEU A 49 -2.29 17.63 5.69
N PHE A 50 -2.05 17.04 6.85
CA PHE A 50 -1.25 17.64 7.92
C PHE A 50 0.20 17.19 7.75
N MET A 51 1.12 18.15 7.60
CA MET A 51 2.53 17.82 7.59
C MET A 51 2.97 17.46 9.00
N LEU A 52 3.33 16.20 9.25
CA LEU A 52 3.76 15.73 10.58
C LEU A 52 4.98 16.50 11.13
N ALA A 53 5.81 17.05 10.24
CA ALA A 53 6.94 17.91 10.61
C ALA A 53 6.52 19.37 10.92
N PHE A 54 5.34 19.80 10.46
CA PHE A 54 4.81 21.16 10.62
C PHE A 54 3.30 21.10 10.87
N PRO A 55 2.88 20.76 12.10
CA PRO A 55 1.47 20.47 12.41
C PRO A 55 0.54 21.68 12.22
N GLU A 56 1.10 22.89 12.12
CA GLU A 56 0.36 24.14 11.89
C GLU A 56 0.07 24.40 10.40
N ILE A 57 0.64 23.62 9.48
CA ILE A 57 0.47 23.84 8.04
C ILE A 57 -0.54 22.84 7.47
N GLU A 58 -1.68 23.37 7.04
CA GLU A 58 -2.71 22.64 6.30
C GLU A 58 -2.53 22.86 4.79
N VAL A 59 -2.44 21.77 4.01
CA VAL A 59 -2.29 21.85 2.55
C VAL A 59 -3.48 21.18 1.86
N GLN A 60 -4.17 21.94 1.00
CA GLN A 60 -5.26 21.43 0.16
C GLN A 60 -4.69 20.72 -1.06
N ILE A 61 -5.13 19.47 -1.31
CA ILE A 61 -4.65 18.68 -2.46
C ILE A 61 -4.91 19.35 -3.80
N ALA A 62 -6.08 19.99 -3.96
CA ALA A 62 -6.43 20.72 -5.17
C ALA A 62 -5.45 21.87 -5.53
N ARG A 63 -4.62 22.33 -4.58
CA ARG A 63 -3.63 23.41 -4.80
C ARG A 63 -2.21 22.90 -5.07
N LEU A 64 -1.98 21.60 -4.93
CA LEU A 64 -0.65 20.99 -5.10
C LEU A 64 -0.29 20.68 -6.56
N PHE A 65 -1.28 20.58 -7.43
CA PHE A 65 -1.09 20.28 -8.84
C PHE A 65 -1.76 21.38 -9.70
N PRO A 66 -1.10 21.91 -10.74
CA PRO A 66 -1.62 22.99 -11.58
C PRO A 66 -2.76 22.55 -12.50
#